data_AF-A0A3N5KBL7-F1
#
_entry.id   AF-A0A3N5KBL7-F1
#
_cell.length_a   1.000
_cell.length_b   1.000
_cell.length_c   1.000
_cell.angle_alpha   90.00
_cell.angle_beta   90.00
_cell.angle_gamma   90.00
#
_symmetry.space_group_name_H-M   'P 1'
#
loop_
_entity.id
_entity.type
_entity.pdbx_description
1 polymer ?
#
loop_
_entity_poly.entity_id
_entity_poly.type
_entity_poly.pdbx_seq_one_letter_code
_entity_poly.pdbx_strand_id
1 'polypeptide(L)'
;MPETESEFAIAPFTPAASVAVAPPRVLEAPASLECRLWRRIEVGPRREIVLGEVVHVHVRDGLADPATCRVSDAYRPIGRLYGDSYCTTRQRFDLPGSLPE
;
A
#
# COMPACT_ATOMS: atom_id res chain seq x y z
N MET A 1 -22.05 2.47 0.42
CA MET A 1 -22.18 1.27 -0.43
C MET A 1 -22.35 0.07 0.49
N PRO A 2 -23.23 -0.89 0.18
CA PRO A 2 -23.39 -2.12 0.98
C PRO A 2 -22.13 -2.99 0.96
N GLU A 3 -21.91 -3.80 2.00
CA GLU A 3 -20.77 -4.73 2.09
C GLU A 3 -20.80 -5.83 1.01
N THR A 4 -21.96 -6.09 0.40
CA THR A 4 -22.16 -7.11 -0.63
C THR A 4 -21.88 -6.63 -2.05
N GLU A 5 -21.60 -5.33 -2.23
CA GLU A 5 -21.33 -4.73 -3.52
C GLU A 5 -19.84 -4.41 -3.63
N SER A 6 -19.23 -4.69 -4.79
CA SER A 6 -17.81 -4.46 -4.98
C SER A 6 -17.53 -3.02 -5.40
N GLU A 7 -16.59 -2.35 -4.75
CA GLU A 7 -16.13 -1.02 -5.15
C GLU A 7 -15.53 -1.03 -6.57
N PHE A 8 -15.00 -2.17 -7.03
CA PHE A 8 -14.52 -2.35 -8.40
C PHE A 8 -15.64 -2.16 -9.46
N ALA A 9 -16.91 -2.29 -9.08
CA ALA A 9 -18.03 -2.07 -10.01
C ALA A 9 -18.26 -0.59 -10.34
N ILE A 10 -17.84 0.32 -9.46
CA ILE A 10 -18.07 1.76 -9.58
C ILE A 10 -16.78 2.58 -9.73
N ALA A 11 -15.64 2.03 -9.29
CA ALA A 11 -14.34 2.65 -9.42
C ALA A 11 -13.67 2.23 -10.74
N PRO A 12 -12.90 3.13 -11.40
CA PRO A 12 -12.24 2.85 -12.67
C PRO A 12 -10.93 2.06 -12.47
N PHE A 13 -10.99 0.95 -11.74
CA PHE A 13 -9.84 0.10 -11.42
C PHE A 13 -10.07 -1.34 -11.85
N THR A 14 -9.01 -2.01 -12.27
CA THR A 14 -9.08 -3.38 -12.75
C THR A 14 -8.60 -4.35 -11.65
N PRO A 15 -9.40 -5.34 -11.25
CA PRO A 15 -8.92 -6.39 -10.34
C PRO A 15 -7.92 -7.31 -11.05
N ALA A 16 -6.83 -7.66 -10.38
CA ALA A 16 -5.82 -8.60 -10.88
C ALA A 16 -5.55 -9.71 -9.86
N ALA A 17 -5.42 -10.95 -10.35
CA ALA A 17 -5.25 -12.13 -9.50
C ALA A 17 -3.91 -12.13 -8.75
N SER A 18 -3.98 -12.28 -7.44
CA SER A 18 -2.84 -12.43 -6.54
C SER A 18 -2.15 -13.80 -6.70
N VAL A 19 -0.90 -13.91 -6.24
CA VAL A 19 -0.04 -15.10 -6.38
C VAL A 19 -0.15 -16.04 -5.18
N ALA A 20 -0.21 -15.50 -3.97
CA ALA A 20 -0.10 -16.21 -2.70
C ALA A 20 -1.34 -16.11 -1.80
N VAL A 21 -2.31 -15.25 -2.13
CA VAL A 21 -3.58 -15.06 -1.43
C VAL A 21 -4.77 -15.02 -2.39
N ALA A 22 -5.99 -15.29 -1.89
CA ALA A 22 -7.20 -15.30 -2.70
C ALA A 22 -7.73 -13.90 -3.10
N PRO A 23 -7.69 -12.86 -2.24
CA PRO A 23 -8.17 -11.53 -2.63
C PRO A 23 -7.38 -10.94 -3.80
N PRO A 24 -8.03 -10.30 -4.79
CA PRO A 24 -7.34 -9.65 -5.90
C PRO A 24 -6.63 -8.38 -5.46
N ARG A 25 -5.61 -7.97 -6.22
CA ARG A 25 -5.00 -6.64 -6.13
C ARG A 25 -5.58 -5.68 -7.16
N VAL A 26 -5.25 -4.40 -7.04
CA VAL A 26 -5.56 -3.38 -8.05
C VAL A 26 -4.45 -3.38 -9.11
N LEU A 27 -4.78 -3.63 -10.37
CA LEU A 27 -3.81 -3.71 -11.48
C LEU A 27 -3.02 -2.40 -11.66
N GLU A 28 -3.71 -1.26 -11.53
CA GLU A 28 -3.14 0.06 -11.75
C GLU A 28 -2.20 0.51 -10.61
N ALA A 29 -2.18 -0.20 -9.48
CA ALA A 29 -1.36 0.15 -8.34
C ALA A 29 0.14 0.03 -8.67
N PRO A 30 0.99 1.01 -8.29
CA PRO A 30 2.43 0.96 -8.52
C PRO A 30 3.13 -0.14 -7.69
N ALA A 31 2.56 -0.47 -6.53
CA ALA A 31 2.96 -1.59 -5.70
C ALA A 31 1.74 -2.17 -4.99
N SER A 32 1.77 -3.46 -4.66
CA SER A 32 0.72 -4.13 -3.89
C SER A 32 1.34 -5.20 -3.00
N LEU A 33 0.89 -5.25 -1.75
CA LEU A 33 1.34 -6.22 -0.76
C LEU A 33 0.26 -7.28 -0.59
N GLU A 34 0.59 -8.53 -0.85
CA GLU A 34 -0.26 -9.64 -0.50
C GLU A 34 0.00 -10.01 0.95
N CYS A 35 -1.04 -10.00 1.76
CA CYS A 35 -0.92 -10.17 3.20
C CYS A 35 -1.78 -11.33 3.70
N ARG A 36 -1.27 -12.09 4.66
CA ARG A 36 -2.06 -13.00 5.50
C ARG A 36 -2.36 -12.32 6.83
N LEU A 37 -3.56 -12.53 7.36
CA LEU A 37 -3.91 -12.00 8.67
C LEU A 37 -3.00 -12.61 9.74
N TRP A 38 -2.23 -11.78 10.42
CA TRP A 38 -1.39 -12.20 11.54
C TRP A 38 -2.12 -12.03 12.87
N ARG A 39 -2.71 -10.84 13.10
CA ARG A 39 -3.46 -10.55 14.33
C ARG A 39 -4.45 -9.40 14.14
N ARG A 40 -5.60 -9.50 14.82
CA ARG A 40 -6.50 -8.37 15.09
C ARG A 40 -6.32 -7.92 16.54
N ILE A 41 -6.27 -6.62 16.75
CA ILE A 41 -6.26 -6.00 18.08
C ILE A 41 -7.48 -5.09 18.16
N GLU A 42 -8.44 -5.45 19.00
CA GLU A 42 -9.62 -4.62 19.25
C GLU A 42 -9.22 -3.39 20.07
N VAL A 43 -9.51 -2.20 19.55
CA VAL A 43 -9.25 -0.92 20.23
C VAL A 43 -10.56 -0.32 20.76
N GLY A 44 -11.69 -0.72 20.18
CA GLY A 44 -13.02 -0.34 20.63
C GLY A 44 -14.12 -1.01 19.79
N PRO A 45 -15.40 -0.73 20.05
CA PRO A 45 -16.53 -1.48 19.48
C PRO A 45 -16.67 -1.38 17.95
N ARG A 46 -15.97 -0.44 17.31
CA ARG A 46 -15.98 -0.22 15.85
C ARG A 46 -14.59 0.05 15.28
N ARG A 47 -13.53 -0.31 16.01
CA ARG A 47 -12.15 -0.02 15.63
C ARG A 47 -11.24 -1.17 16.00
N GLU A 48 -10.51 -1.65 15.01
CA GLU A 48 -9.46 -2.66 15.18
C GLU A 48 -8.16 -2.20 14.52
N ILE A 49 -7.04 -2.66 15.07
CA ILE A 49 -5.75 -2.66 14.38
C ILE A 49 -5.58 -4.05 13.76
N VAL A 50 -5.38 -4.07 12.44
CA VAL A 50 -5.12 -5.30 11.69
C VAL A 50 -3.64 -5.37 11.37
N LEU A 51 -2.98 -6.41 11.86
CA LEU A 51 -1.59 -6.70 11.57
C LEU A 51 -1.55 -7.82 10.53
N GLY A 52 -0.94 -7.53 9.39
CA GLY A 52 -0.78 -8.47 8.27
C GLY A 52 0.68 -8.86 8.08
N GLU A 53 0.92 -10.14 7.81
CA GLU A 53 2.20 -10.66 7.36
C GLU A 53 2.27 -10.55 5.83
N VAL A 54 3.26 -9.82 5.30
CA VAL A 54 3.48 -9.70 3.86
C VAL A 54 4.09 -11.00 3.34
N VAL A 55 3.37 -11.69 2.46
CA VAL A 55 3.79 -12.97 1.87
C VAL A 55 4.20 -12.85 0.40
N HIS A 56 3.83 -11.76 -0.27
CA HIS A 56 4.27 -11.44 -1.62
C HIS A 56 4.21 -9.93 -1.87
N VAL A 57 5.12 -9.41 -2.69
CA VAL A 57 5.18 -7.99 -3.07
C VAL A 57 5.16 -7.89 -4.59
N HIS A 58 4.14 -7.22 -5.12
CA HIS A 58 4.11 -6.78 -6.52
C HIS A 58 4.65 -5.37 -6.60
N VAL A 59 5.59 -5.13 -7.50
CA VAL A 59 6.10 -3.79 -7.78
C VAL A 59 6.16 -3.61 -9.29
N ARG A 60 5.70 -2.47 -9.79
CA ARG A 60 5.83 -2.13 -11.21
C ARG A 60 7.32 -2.05 -11.59
N ASP A 61 7.64 -2.55 -12.76
CA ASP A 61 9.01 -2.54 -13.29
C ASP A 61 9.67 -1.16 -13.17
N GLY A 62 10.92 -1.16 -12.72
CA GLY A 62 11.71 0.06 -12.51
C GLY A 62 11.40 0.83 -11.23
N LEU A 63 10.39 0.44 -10.43
CA LEU A 63 10.11 1.07 -9.14
C LEU A 63 10.86 0.42 -7.96
N ALA A 64 11.37 -0.79 -8.11
CA ALA A 64 12.28 -1.41 -7.14
C ALA A 64 13.33 -2.25 -7.86
N ASP A 65 14.54 -2.29 -7.27
CA ASP A 65 15.60 -3.19 -7.68
C ASP A 65 15.51 -4.49 -6.85
N PRO A 66 15.24 -5.65 -7.47
CA PRO A 66 15.11 -6.91 -6.76
C PRO A 66 16.44 -7.43 -6.17
N ALA A 67 17.59 -6.97 -6.66
CA ALA A 67 18.89 -7.39 -6.13
C ALA A 67 19.25 -6.67 -4.83
N THR A 68 18.90 -5.39 -4.72
CA THR A 68 19.24 -4.55 -3.56
C THR A 68 18.05 -4.25 -2.65
N CYS A 69 16.84 -4.61 -3.07
CA CYS A 69 15.56 -4.25 -2.44
C CYS A 69 15.38 -2.73 -2.27
N ARG A 70 16.07 -1.91 -3.08
CA ARG A 70 15.95 -0.46 -3.04
C ARG A 70 14.79 0.02 -3.91
N VAL A 71 13.98 0.91 -3.34
CA VAL A 71 12.88 1.57 -4.05
C VAL A 71 13.44 2.74 -4.85
N SER A 72 13.01 2.83 -6.10
CA SER A 72 13.40 3.90 -7.02
C SER A 72 12.79 5.24 -6.62
N ASP A 73 13.51 6.33 -6.90
CA ASP A 73 12.97 7.68 -6.78
C ASP A 73 11.81 7.98 -7.73
N ALA A 74 11.59 7.11 -8.74
CA ALA A 74 10.41 7.17 -9.57
C ALA A 74 9.11 6.80 -8.81
N TYR A 75 9.21 6.18 -7.63
CA TYR A 75 8.03 5.90 -6.80
C TYR A 75 7.47 7.20 -6.19
N ARG A 76 6.20 7.50 -6.51
CA ARG A 76 5.51 8.75 -6.12
C ARG A 76 4.25 8.46 -5.31
N PRO A 77 4.35 7.94 -4.08
CA PRO A 77 3.19 7.75 -3.22
C PRO A 77 2.57 9.10 -2.85
N ILE A 78 1.28 9.06 -2.50
CA ILE A 78 0.54 10.20 -1.94
C ILE A 78 0.36 10.02 -0.43
N GLY A 79 0.38 11.11 0.32
CA GLY A 79 0.05 11.12 1.74
C GLY A 79 -1.36 11.66 1.97
N ARG A 80 -2.09 11.09 2.94
CA ARG A 80 -3.37 11.62 3.40
C ARG A 80 -3.15 12.66 4.49
N LEU A 81 -3.83 13.80 4.40
CA LEU A 81 -3.85 14.86 5.42
C LEU A 81 -5.26 14.98 6.04
N TYR A 82 -5.49 16.05 6.79
CA TYR A 82 -6.79 16.34 7.42
C TYR A 82 -7.89 16.59 6.37
N GLY A 83 -9.14 16.23 6.72
CA GLY A 83 -10.28 16.37 5.82
C GLY A 83 -10.05 15.64 4.49
N ASP A 84 -10.37 16.32 3.39
CA ASP A 84 -10.21 15.79 2.02
C ASP A 84 -8.86 16.16 1.38
N SER A 85 -7.88 16.58 2.20
CA SER A 85 -6.58 17.05 1.71
C SER A 85 -5.57 15.92 1.56
N TYR A 86 -4.71 16.04 0.54
CA TYR A 86 -3.63 15.09 0.24
C TYR A 86 -2.34 15.85 -0.10
N CYS A 87 -1.20 15.19 0.09
CA CYS A 87 0.10 15.70 -0.35
C CYS A 87 0.79 14.73 -1.33
N THR A 88 1.71 15.27 -2.13
CA THR A 88 2.56 14.47 -3.02
C THR A 88 3.98 14.40 -2.49
N THR A 89 4.70 13.35 -2.83
CA THR A 89 6.13 13.15 -2.49
C THR A 89 7.07 13.71 -3.57
N ARG A 90 6.72 14.86 -4.16
CA ARG A 90 7.50 15.47 -5.26
C ARG A 90 8.69 16.28 -4.77
N GLN A 91 8.56 16.94 -3.62
CA GLN A 91 9.61 17.74 -2.99
C GLN A 91 10.31 16.90 -1.93
N ARG A 92 11.26 16.07 -2.38
CA ARG A 92 12.09 15.23 -1.51
C ARG A 92 13.48 15.84 -1.38
N PHE A 93 14.09 15.65 -0.22
CA PHE A 93 15.46 16.00 0.06
C PHE A 93 16.03 14.97 1.04
N ASP A 94 17.34 14.76 0.98
CA ASP A 94 18.05 13.94 1.96
C ASP A 94 18.52 14.83 3.11
N LEU A 95 18.24 14.41 4.34
CA LEU A 95 18.76 15.10 5.52
C LEU A 95 20.27 14.85 5.63
N PRO A 96 21.12 15.90 5.67
CA PRO A 96 22.54 15.71 5.90
C PRO A 96 22.80 15.35 7.37
N GLY A 97 23.52 14.25 7.60
CA GLY A 97 24.01 13.84 8.92
C GLY A 97 23.46 12.50 9.43
N SER A 98 24.07 11.99 10.49
CA SER A 98 23.51 10.90 11.29
C SER A 98 22.38 11.41 12.17
N LEU A 99 21.36 10.59 12.41
CA LEU A 99 20.38 10.88 13.47
C LEU A 99 21.14 11.04 14.81
N PRO A 100 20.76 12.01 15.67
CA PRO A 100 21.33 12.10 17.00
C PRO A 100 21.07 10.79 17.76
N GLU A 101 22.02 10.39 18.61
CA GLU A 101 21.87 9.24 19.53
C GLU A 101 20.66 9.39 20.45
#